data_AF-C5BTL2-F1
#
_entry.id   AF-C5BTL2-F1
#
_cell.length_a   1.000
_cell.length_b   1.000
_cell.length_c   1.000
_cell.angle_alpha   90.00
_cell.angle_beta   90.00
_cell.angle_gamma   90.00
#
_symmetry.space_group_name_H-M   'P 1'
#
loop_
_entity.id
_entity.type
_entity.pdbx_description
1 polymer ?
#
loop_
_entity_poly.entity_id
_entity_poly.type
_entity_poly.pdbx_seq_one_letter_code
_entity_poly.pdbx_strand_id
1 'polypeptide(L)'
;MARRFKSFRPDEPLLHPDHHRPRTRRELIAQGFRAGMGTIAGTSMFSLFANPRQAMALSADIDARRAPCGITAGAGKIPFICFDLAGGANIAGSNVLVGGAGGQMDFLATAGYSKQGLPGDMVPGLEEANPAAGSNGDHTNTQLGLAFHSDSGYLRGILERTAAGTQQAINGAVIAARSENDTGNNPHNPMYAINMAGANGELLALCGSRTSDSGGNSMAPADLINNEVRPTKVDRPSDVTGLVDVGDFGSLSPSEVVAVMESVSRMSDRKLGRVSTGMSNDDAVKNLVSCAYVKSAYLAESFPDPAFLDPAADPDIVGPAGIFSIDEFNSDGEFRKAASIMKLVVNGYAGAGTITMGGYDYHTGDRATGEMRDLRAGRCMGACLEYAARRGVPLMIYVFSDGSVFSNGMTDDSEQGRGKGVWTGDNQQTASAFFLVYNPNGRPVLMGATPEEQAVHQQIGYMRASGDVETSTSSDRPNPAANNVNLLVQTVLLNYMALHGGNAQAQFETAFSSRGLSHGLGSAGIMDRLTAFEPIVNGTIV
;
A
#
# COMPACT_ATOMS: atom_id res chain seq x y z
N MET A 1 42.63 -10.10 10.48
CA MET A 1 41.68 -9.29 11.28
C MET A 1 40.36 -9.26 10.53
N ALA A 2 39.31 -9.90 11.05
CA ALA A 2 37.97 -9.72 10.49
C ALA A 2 37.61 -8.25 10.63
N ARG A 3 37.26 -7.58 9.52
CA ARG A 3 36.62 -6.26 9.60
C ARG A 3 35.36 -6.47 10.44
N ARG A 4 35.23 -5.79 11.58
CA ARG A 4 33.97 -5.75 12.32
C ARG A 4 32.98 -5.02 11.42
N PHE A 5 32.17 -5.75 10.67
CA PHE A 5 31.02 -5.18 10.00
C PHE A 5 30.06 -4.69 11.09
N LYS A 6 29.62 -3.44 10.98
CA LYS A 6 28.70 -2.82 11.93
C LYS A 6 27.30 -3.01 11.38
N SER A 7 26.49 -3.88 12.01
CA SER A 7 25.06 -3.99 11.73
C SER A 7 24.31 -2.78 12.30
N PHE A 8 23.30 -2.30 11.58
CA PHE A 8 22.50 -1.15 11.98
C PHE A 8 21.15 -1.58 12.54
N ARG A 9 20.67 -0.89 13.57
CA ARG A 9 19.30 -1.11 14.06
C ARG A 9 18.27 -0.62 13.02
N PRO A 10 17.01 -1.09 13.04
CA PRO A 10 15.99 -0.66 12.08
C PRO A 10 15.84 0.85 11.92
N ASP A 11 15.95 1.61 13.02
CA ASP A 11 15.85 3.08 13.06
C ASP A 11 17.18 3.81 12.90
N GLU A 12 18.31 3.10 12.85
CA GLU A 12 19.60 3.74 12.71
C GLU A 12 19.82 4.18 11.25
N PRO A 13 20.17 5.46 11.01
CA PRO A 13 20.40 5.92 9.65
C PRO A 13 21.66 5.29 9.04
N LEU A 14 21.63 5.12 7.72
CA LEU A 14 22.71 4.52 6.95
C LEU A 14 23.60 5.60 6.34
N LEU A 15 24.88 5.55 6.68
CA LEU A 15 25.91 6.43 6.13
C LEU A 15 26.73 5.63 5.12
N HIS A 16 26.46 5.81 3.82
CA HIS A 16 27.22 5.12 2.78
C HIS A 16 28.51 5.90 2.45
N PRO A 17 29.70 5.30 2.56
CA PRO A 17 30.96 5.95 2.20
C PRO A 17 31.15 6.12 0.69
N ASP A 18 30.49 5.28 -0.11
CA ASP A 18 30.69 5.17 -1.56
C ASP A 18 29.62 5.93 -2.39
N HIS A 19 28.66 6.58 -1.71
CA HIS A 19 27.61 7.38 -2.34
C HIS A 19 27.79 8.88 -2.06
N HIS A 20 27.16 9.74 -2.87
CA HIS A 20 27.08 11.15 -2.54
C HIS A 20 26.27 11.33 -1.26
N ARG A 21 26.61 12.35 -0.47
CA ARG A 21 25.81 12.70 0.71
C ARG A 21 24.37 13.01 0.28
N PRO A 22 23.36 12.51 1.01
CA PRO A 22 21.96 12.75 0.65
C PRO A 22 21.67 14.26 0.64
N ARG A 23 21.14 14.74 -0.48
CA ARG A 23 20.77 16.14 -0.73
C ARG A 23 19.27 16.33 -0.80
N THR A 24 18.53 15.31 -1.23
CA THR A 24 17.09 15.37 -1.38
C THR A 24 16.38 14.72 -0.20
N ARG A 25 15.11 15.10 0.03
CA ARG A 25 14.27 14.45 1.05
C ARG A 25 14.17 12.94 0.83
N ARG A 26 14.08 12.49 -0.43
CA ARG A 26 13.95 11.07 -0.79
C ARG A 26 15.18 10.27 -0.35
N GLU A 27 16.37 10.74 -0.70
CA GLU A 27 17.64 10.13 -0.28
C GLU A 27 17.77 10.07 1.25
N LEU A 28 17.34 11.13 1.95
CA LEU A 28 17.30 11.13 3.40
C LEU A 28 16.35 10.08 4.00
N ILE A 29 15.24 9.72 3.34
CA ILE A 29 14.37 8.63 3.81
C ILE A 29 14.91 7.26 3.42
N ALA A 30 15.44 7.10 2.21
CA ALA A 30 16.04 5.84 1.76
C ALA A 30 17.14 5.37 2.72
N GLN A 31 17.94 6.32 3.22
CA GLN A 31 19.00 6.09 4.21
C GLN A 31 18.51 6.21 5.67
N GLY A 32 17.23 6.40 5.95
CA GLY A 32 16.69 6.44 7.32
C GLY A 32 17.02 7.70 8.14
N PHE A 33 17.56 8.77 7.55
CA PHE A 33 17.80 10.06 8.23
C PHE A 33 16.52 10.84 8.55
N ARG A 34 15.38 10.50 7.96
CA ARG A 34 14.09 11.15 8.23
C ARG A 34 12.95 10.14 8.30
N ALA A 35 12.23 10.12 9.41
CA ALA A 35 10.82 9.75 9.43
C ALA A 35 9.98 10.99 9.06
N GLY A 36 8.83 10.84 8.43
CA GLY A 36 8.03 11.97 7.89
C GLY A 36 7.96 13.20 8.80
N MET A 37 8.30 14.39 8.27
CA MET A 37 8.08 15.63 9.02
C MET A 37 6.59 15.97 9.02
N GLY A 38 6.08 16.37 10.18
CA GLY A 38 4.70 16.82 10.35
C GLY A 38 4.45 18.14 9.64
N THR A 39 3.73 18.11 8.53
CA THR A 39 3.11 19.29 7.94
C THR A 39 1.76 18.85 7.41
N ILE A 40 0.68 19.30 8.05
CA ILE A 40 -0.68 19.15 7.54
C ILE A 40 -0.78 20.08 6.33
N ALA A 41 -0.83 19.50 5.13
CA ALA A 41 -1.08 20.23 3.89
C ALA A 41 -2.40 19.72 3.34
N GLY A 42 -3.49 20.39 3.72
CA GLY A 42 -4.84 20.15 3.25
C GLY A 42 -5.65 21.42 3.49
N THR A 43 -6.47 21.82 2.53
CA THR A 43 -7.42 22.93 2.69
C THR A 43 -8.59 22.45 3.53
N SER A 44 -8.44 22.49 4.85
CA SER A 44 -9.56 22.45 5.79
C SER A 44 -10.24 23.82 5.77
N MET A 45 -11.00 24.10 4.70
CA MET A 45 -11.86 25.28 4.71
C MET A 45 -13.08 24.96 5.58
N PHE A 46 -12.99 25.40 6.84
CA PHE A 46 -13.99 25.35 7.92
C PHE A 46 -14.06 24.04 8.70
N SER A 47 -13.64 24.14 9.95
CA SER A 47 -13.54 23.07 10.92
C SER A 47 -13.83 23.74 12.30
N LEU A 48 -14.80 23.24 13.12
CA LEU A 48 -15.07 23.40 14.62
C LEU A 48 -15.82 22.20 15.35
N PHE A 49 -15.24 21.62 16.44
CA PHE A 49 -15.48 20.37 17.26
C PHE A 49 -16.85 20.17 17.94
N ALA A 50 -17.17 18.89 18.20
CA ALA A 50 -18.24 18.35 19.03
C ALA A 50 -17.72 17.26 20.02
N ASN A 51 -18.54 16.88 21.03
CA ASN A 51 -18.39 15.76 21.97
C ASN A 51 -19.78 15.41 22.57
N PRO A 52 -20.10 14.19 23.03
CA PRO A 52 -20.61 13.06 22.26
C PRO A 52 -22.09 12.73 22.58
N ARG A 53 -22.66 11.84 21.75
CA ARG A 53 -23.93 11.08 21.92
C ARG A 53 -25.23 11.78 21.53
N GLN A 54 -25.42 11.93 20.23
CA GLN A 54 -26.61 11.51 19.47
C GLN A 54 -26.35 11.95 18.03
N ALA A 55 -26.19 11.01 17.09
CA ALA A 55 -26.24 11.35 15.68
C ALA A 55 -27.67 11.87 15.42
N MET A 56 -27.78 13.15 15.11
CA MET A 56 -29.06 13.80 14.82
C MET A 56 -29.09 14.09 13.34
N ALA A 57 -30.13 13.60 12.66
CA ALA A 57 -30.24 13.74 11.22
C ALA A 57 -30.14 15.22 10.79
N LEU A 58 -29.36 15.45 9.74
CA LEU A 58 -29.38 16.70 8.99
C LEU A 58 -30.83 17.12 8.70
N SER A 59 -31.08 18.42 8.76
CA SER A 59 -32.31 19.02 8.24
C SER A 59 -32.59 18.54 6.82
N ALA A 60 -33.87 18.29 6.52
CA ALA A 60 -34.28 17.69 5.26
C ALA A 60 -33.81 18.48 4.02
N ASP A 61 -33.65 19.81 4.13
CA ASP A 61 -33.14 20.64 3.03
C ASP A 61 -31.64 20.42 2.77
N ILE A 62 -30.85 20.13 3.80
CA ILE A 62 -29.41 19.83 3.66
C ILE A 62 -29.18 18.36 3.31
N ASP A 63 -29.91 17.44 3.92
CA ASP A 63 -29.80 15.99 3.64
C ASP A 63 -30.14 15.67 2.18
N ALA A 64 -31.20 16.29 1.63
CA ALA A 64 -31.58 16.14 0.22
C ALA A 64 -30.49 16.56 -0.77
N ARG A 65 -29.48 17.33 -0.32
CA ARG A 65 -28.38 17.82 -1.14
C ARG A 65 -27.14 16.93 -1.10
N ARG A 66 -27.09 15.92 -0.22
CA ARG A 66 -25.96 14.99 -0.15
C ARG A 66 -25.75 14.24 -1.46
N ALA A 67 -26.80 13.61 -1.98
CA ALA A 67 -26.73 12.85 -3.23
C ALA A 67 -26.36 13.73 -4.44
N PRO A 68 -26.99 14.90 -4.67
CA PRO A 68 -26.55 15.86 -5.70
C PRO A 68 -25.09 16.31 -5.57
N CYS A 69 -24.58 16.39 -4.35
CA CYS A 69 -23.18 16.75 -4.06
C CYS A 69 -22.20 15.56 -4.06
N GLY A 70 -22.67 14.34 -4.36
CA GLY A 70 -21.84 13.14 -4.35
C GLY A 70 -21.32 12.74 -2.97
N ILE A 71 -21.95 13.21 -1.89
CA ILE A 71 -21.58 12.88 -0.51
C ILE A 71 -22.13 11.48 -0.19
N THR A 72 -21.23 10.53 0.00
CA THR A 72 -21.53 9.11 0.25
C THR A 72 -20.73 8.64 1.46
N ALA A 73 -21.11 7.50 2.05
CA ALA A 73 -20.36 6.84 3.12
C ALA A 73 -19.09 6.10 2.60
N GLY A 74 -18.48 6.62 1.53
CA GLY A 74 -17.44 5.94 0.75
C GLY A 74 -17.99 5.09 -0.39
N ALA A 75 -17.13 4.78 -1.37
CA ALA A 75 -17.50 4.09 -2.60
C ALA A 75 -17.69 2.57 -2.44
N GLY A 76 -17.45 2.02 -1.23
CA GLY A 76 -17.58 0.59 -0.94
C GLY A 76 -16.62 -0.30 -1.75
N LYS A 77 -15.54 0.25 -2.32
CA LYS A 77 -14.51 -0.52 -3.03
C LYS A 77 -13.58 -1.22 -2.04
N ILE A 78 -12.92 -2.29 -2.48
CA ILE A 78 -11.94 -3.02 -1.67
C ILE A 78 -10.86 -2.05 -1.16
N PRO A 79 -10.67 -1.94 0.18
CA PRO A 79 -9.55 -1.20 0.77
C PRO A 79 -8.23 -1.54 0.09
N PHE A 80 -7.42 -0.52 -0.18
CA PHE A 80 -6.14 -0.68 -0.87
C PHE A 80 -5.02 0.07 -0.14
N ILE A 81 -3.96 -0.65 0.24
CA ILE A 81 -2.81 -0.09 0.97
C ILE A 81 -1.52 -0.39 0.23
N CYS A 82 -0.75 0.66 -0.07
CA CYS A 82 0.60 0.55 -0.58
C CYS A 82 1.64 0.54 0.55
N PHE A 83 2.63 -0.34 0.43
CA PHE A 83 3.90 -0.25 1.13
C PHE A 83 4.98 0.20 0.15
N ASP A 84 5.41 1.44 0.32
CA ASP A 84 6.47 2.10 -0.44
C ASP A 84 7.78 1.98 0.35
N LEU A 85 8.58 0.98 0.00
CA LEU A 85 9.86 0.70 0.64
C LEU A 85 10.93 1.59 0.00
N ALA A 86 11.25 2.70 0.66
CA ALA A 86 12.12 3.73 0.11
C ALA A 86 13.58 3.23 0.06
N GLY A 87 14.07 3.00 -1.16
CA GLY A 87 15.38 2.39 -1.46
C GLY A 87 15.24 1.07 -2.22
N GLY A 88 16.34 0.32 -2.34
CA GLY A 88 16.38 -1.00 -2.97
C GLY A 88 16.05 -2.15 -2.02
N ALA A 89 14.76 -2.44 -1.82
CA ALA A 89 14.36 -3.54 -0.95
C ALA A 89 14.67 -4.92 -1.57
N ASN A 90 14.91 -5.90 -0.69
CA ASN A 90 15.10 -7.30 -1.05
C ASN A 90 13.74 -8.00 -1.19
N ILE A 91 13.05 -7.82 -2.31
CA ILE A 91 11.76 -8.51 -2.51
C ILE A 91 11.96 -9.89 -3.14
N ALA A 92 12.73 -9.97 -4.23
CA ALA A 92 12.86 -11.18 -5.05
C ALA A 92 13.76 -12.25 -4.42
N GLY A 93 13.29 -13.49 -4.44
CA GLY A 93 14.05 -14.68 -4.07
C GLY A 93 14.10 -14.87 -2.57
N SER A 94 14.82 -14.00 -1.85
CA SER A 94 15.06 -14.21 -0.43
C SER A 94 13.89 -13.82 0.48
N ASN A 95 12.90 -13.08 -0.02
CA ASN A 95 11.63 -12.90 0.65
C ASN A 95 10.51 -13.61 -0.13
N VAL A 96 10.04 -13.01 -1.22
CA VAL A 96 9.01 -13.59 -2.10
C VAL A 96 9.71 -14.41 -3.17
N LEU A 97 9.30 -15.66 -3.38
CA LEU A 97 9.89 -16.48 -4.43
C LEU A 97 9.56 -15.92 -5.79
N VAL A 98 10.54 -15.97 -6.69
CA VAL A 98 10.37 -15.69 -8.11
C VAL A 98 11.01 -16.82 -8.90
N GLY A 99 10.39 -17.18 -10.01
CA GLY A 99 10.82 -18.29 -10.86
C GLY A 99 10.75 -17.94 -12.35
N GLY A 100 10.95 -18.96 -13.17
CA GLY A 100 10.89 -18.92 -14.61
C GLY A 100 9.48 -18.79 -15.17
N ALA A 101 9.32 -19.19 -16.42
CA ALA A 101 8.08 -19.06 -17.14
C ALA A 101 6.94 -19.89 -16.52
N GLY A 102 7.23 -20.95 -15.76
CA GLY A 102 6.22 -21.78 -15.10
C GLY A 102 5.62 -21.20 -13.80
N GLY A 103 6.12 -20.05 -13.31
CA GLY A 103 5.65 -19.43 -12.07
C GLY A 103 6.70 -19.47 -10.95
N GLN A 104 6.30 -19.20 -9.71
CA GLN A 104 7.24 -19.08 -8.58
C GLN A 104 8.04 -20.36 -8.29
N MET A 105 7.45 -21.52 -8.57
CA MET A 105 8.05 -22.85 -8.32
C MET A 105 8.87 -23.37 -9.53
N ASP A 106 8.93 -22.63 -10.63
CA ASP A 106 9.87 -22.87 -11.73
C ASP A 106 11.24 -22.30 -11.34
N PHE A 107 11.94 -23.03 -10.47
CA PHE A 107 13.09 -22.50 -9.74
C PHE A 107 14.25 -22.05 -10.65
N LEU A 108 14.95 -21.01 -10.19
CA LEU A 108 16.10 -20.43 -10.88
C LEU A 108 17.36 -21.28 -10.67
N ALA A 109 18.43 -20.98 -11.42
CA ALA A 109 19.71 -21.61 -11.16
C ALA A 109 20.29 -21.14 -9.81
N THR A 110 21.14 -21.94 -9.18
CA THR A 110 21.86 -21.58 -7.95
C THR A 110 22.57 -20.23 -8.06
N ALA A 111 23.16 -19.91 -9.22
CA ALA A 111 23.78 -18.61 -9.45
C ALA A 111 22.77 -17.44 -9.46
N GLY A 112 21.54 -17.66 -9.95
CA GLY A 112 20.46 -16.68 -9.91
C GLY A 112 19.98 -16.41 -8.49
N TYR A 113 19.84 -17.46 -7.67
CA TYR A 113 19.51 -17.30 -6.24
C TYR A 113 20.65 -16.68 -5.44
N SER A 114 21.91 -17.02 -5.76
CA SER A 114 23.08 -16.37 -5.16
C SER A 114 23.09 -14.86 -5.39
N LYS A 115 22.74 -14.43 -6.61
CA LYS A 115 22.56 -13.01 -6.93
C LYS A 115 21.42 -12.36 -6.13
N GLN A 116 20.34 -13.10 -5.86
CA GLN A 116 19.22 -12.69 -5.00
C GLN A 116 19.51 -12.87 -3.48
N GLY A 117 20.75 -13.18 -3.11
CA GLY A 117 21.18 -13.23 -1.71
C GLY A 117 20.89 -14.53 -0.98
N LEU A 118 20.64 -15.63 -1.68
CA LEU A 118 20.51 -16.97 -1.09
C LEU A 118 21.77 -17.82 -1.38
N PRO A 119 22.44 -18.37 -0.35
CA PRO A 119 23.56 -19.28 -0.55
C PRO A 119 23.11 -20.62 -1.15
N GLY A 120 24.06 -21.40 -1.66
CA GLY A 120 23.77 -22.62 -2.43
C GLY A 120 23.08 -23.73 -1.63
N ASP A 121 23.15 -23.69 -0.31
CA ASP A 121 22.51 -24.62 0.64
C ASP A 121 21.16 -24.12 1.18
N MET A 122 20.69 -22.96 0.72
CA MET A 122 19.37 -22.39 1.04
C MET A 122 18.54 -22.12 -0.23
N VAL A 123 18.84 -22.82 -1.32
CA VAL A 123 18.12 -22.65 -2.59
C VAL A 123 16.75 -23.35 -2.50
N PRO A 124 15.65 -22.70 -2.95
CA PRO A 124 14.35 -23.34 -3.08
C PRO A 124 14.40 -24.67 -3.85
N GLY A 125 13.71 -25.69 -3.35
CA GLY A 125 13.67 -27.04 -3.91
C GLY A 125 14.75 -27.99 -3.39
N LEU A 126 15.69 -27.51 -2.56
CA LEU A 126 16.63 -28.35 -1.83
C LEU A 126 16.06 -28.75 -0.47
N GLU A 127 16.39 -29.95 0.01
CA GLU A 127 16.00 -30.42 1.35
C GLU A 127 16.55 -29.48 2.44
N GLU A 128 15.64 -28.93 3.25
CA GLU A 128 15.99 -28.01 4.33
C GLU A 128 16.40 -28.81 5.57
N ALA A 129 17.67 -28.64 5.99
CA ALA A 129 18.22 -29.40 7.12
C ALA A 129 17.50 -29.13 8.46
N ASN A 130 17.00 -27.90 8.65
CA ASN A 130 16.25 -27.49 9.85
C ASN A 130 15.01 -26.68 9.45
N PRO A 131 13.91 -27.33 9.07
CA PRO A 131 12.74 -26.63 8.55
C PRO A 131 12.14 -25.67 9.58
N ALA A 132 11.96 -24.41 9.17
CA ALA A 132 11.23 -23.43 9.98
C ALA A 132 9.74 -23.85 10.12
N ALA A 133 9.07 -23.38 11.18
CA ALA A 133 7.65 -23.65 11.35
C ALA A 133 6.84 -23.11 10.15
N GLY A 134 6.01 -23.97 9.54
CA GLY A 134 5.25 -23.65 8.33
C GLY A 134 6.02 -23.84 7.01
N SER A 135 7.33 -24.14 7.07
CA SER A 135 8.10 -24.53 5.89
C SER A 135 7.56 -25.81 5.27
N ASN A 136 7.67 -25.90 3.94
CA ASN A 136 7.40 -27.12 3.18
C ASN A 136 8.56 -28.13 3.25
N GLY A 137 9.67 -27.79 3.92
CA GLY A 137 10.86 -28.63 4.07
C GLY A 137 11.83 -28.54 2.88
N ASP A 138 11.58 -27.62 1.94
CA ASP A 138 12.34 -27.43 0.72
C ASP A 138 12.79 -25.96 0.51
N HIS A 139 12.96 -25.23 1.61
CA HIS A 139 13.16 -23.78 1.64
C HIS A 139 12.02 -22.93 1.07
N THR A 140 10.85 -23.53 0.80
CA THR A 140 9.64 -22.79 0.42
C THR A 140 8.61 -22.77 1.54
N ASN A 141 7.75 -21.74 1.52
CA ASN A 141 6.56 -21.66 2.36
C ASN A 141 5.41 -21.05 1.54
N THR A 142 4.30 -21.78 1.46
CA THR A 142 3.08 -21.40 0.72
C THR A 142 1.88 -21.18 1.63
N GLN A 143 2.10 -21.01 2.94
CA GLN A 143 1.06 -20.88 3.96
C GLN A 143 0.12 -19.71 3.68
N LEU A 144 0.62 -18.60 3.12
CA LEU A 144 -0.16 -17.41 2.75
C LEU A 144 -0.69 -17.45 1.30
N GLY A 145 -0.60 -18.60 0.62
CA GLY A 145 -0.95 -18.73 -0.80
C GLY A 145 0.19 -18.32 -1.72
N LEU A 146 0.67 -17.07 -1.61
CA LEU A 146 1.91 -16.63 -2.28
C LEU A 146 3.11 -17.43 -1.77
N ALA A 147 4.00 -17.85 -2.66
CA ALA A 147 5.21 -18.57 -2.26
C ALA A 147 6.28 -17.61 -1.75
N PHE A 148 6.78 -17.87 -0.53
CA PHE A 148 7.89 -17.18 0.10
C PHE A 148 9.06 -18.15 0.30
N HIS A 149 10.26 -17.60 0.43
CA HIS A 149 11.35 -18.35 1.03
C HIS A 149 11.00 -18.66 2.49
N SER A 150 11.23 -19.89 2.96
CA SER A 150 10.86 -20.34 4.32
C SER A 150 11.40 -19.41 5.42
N ASP A 151 12.60 -18.87 5.20
CA ASP A 151 13.28 -17.93 6.09
C ASP A 151 13.05 -16.43 5.78
N SER A 152 11.98 -16.07 5.05
CA SER A 152 11.68 -14.68 4.69
C SER A 152 11.43 -13.77 5.92
N GLY A 153 12.02 -12.57 5.91
CA GLY A 153 11.71 -11.52 6.89
C GLY A 153 10.27 -11.03 6.78
N TYR A 154 9.77 -10.77 5.57
CA TYR A 154 8.37 -10.38 5.34
C TYR A 154 7.40 -11.45 5.86
N LEU A 155 7.61 -12.71 5.48
CA LEU A 155 6.76 -13.81 5.90
C LEU A 155 6.69 -13.92 7.42
N ARG A 156 7.84 -13.96 8.10
CA ARG A 156 7.89 -14.03 9.57
C ARG A 156 7.12 -12.87 10.21
N GLY A 157 7.33 -11.65 9.73
CA GLY A 157 6.63 -10.49 10.26
C GLY A 157 5.11 -10.55 10.04
N ILE A 158 4.66 -11.05 8.89
CA ILE A 158 3.22 -11.23 8.61
C ILE A 158 2.63 -12.30 9.54
N LEU A 159 3.31 -13.44 9.70
CA LEU A 159 2.86 -14.54 10.54
C LEU A 159 2.84 -14.16 12.03
N GLU A 160 3.77 -13.33 12.51
CA GLU A 160 3.78 -12.80 13.89
C GLU A 160 2.58 -11.88 14.21
N ARG A 161 1.89 -11.37 13.18
CA ARG A 161 0.81 -10.39 13.33
C ARG A 161 -0.55 -10.89 12.87
N THR A 162 -0.63 -12.09 12.32
CA THR A 162 -1.88 -12.65 11.78
C THR A 162 -2.28 -13.93 12.51
N ALA A 163 -3.57 -14.10 12.76
CA ALA A 163 -4.11 -15.35 13.26
C ALA A 163 -4.14 -16.44 12.16
N ALA A 164 -4.16 -17.71 12.56
CA ALA A 164 -4.20 -18.84 11.61
C ALA A 164 -5.39 -18.77 10.63
N GLY A 165 -6.56 -18.31 11.11
CA GLY A 165 -7.74 -18.10 10.25
C GLY A 165 -7.51 -17.01 9.19
N THR A 166 -6.90 -15.89 9.58
CA THR A 166 -6.51 -14.80 8.67
C THR A 166 -5.54 -15.32 7.60
N GLN A 167 -4.53 -16.10 8.00
CA GLN A 167 -3.53 -16.67 7.10
C GLN A 167 -4.15 -17.59 6.04
N GLN A 168 -5.16 -18.38 6.42
CA GLN A 168 -5.88 -19.25 5.48
C GLN A 168 -6.68 -18.46 4.43
N ALA A 169 -7.12 -17.25 4.76
CA ALA A 169 -7.89 -16.37 3.90
C ALA A 169 -7.03 -15.40 3.03
N ILE A 170 -5.70 -15.53 3.07
CA ILE A 170 -4.77 -14.74 2.25
C ILE A 170 -4.30 -15.55 1.04
N ASN A 171 -4.19 -14.88 -0.10
CA ASN A 171 -3.39 -15.30 -1.26
C ASN A 171 -2.60 -14.08 -1.80
N GLY A 172 -1.67 -14.28 -2.72
CA GLY A 172 -0.96 -13.18 -3.37
C GLY A 172 -0.34 -13.56 -4.70
N ALA A 173 0.13 -12.55 -5.42
CA ALA A 173 0.87 -12.71 -6.65
C ALA A 173 2.09 -11.78 -6.66
N VAL A 174 3.16 -12.23 -7.31
CA VAL A 174 4.40 -11.46 -7.51
C VAL A 174 4.50 -10.99 -8.96
N ILE A 175 5.06 -9.82 -9.16
CA ILE A 175 5.25 -9.17 -10.45
C ILE A 175 6.76 -9.03 -10.67
N ALA A 176 7.29 -9.75 -11.66
CA ALA A 176 8.65 -9.56 -12.11
C ALA A 176 8.73 -8.25 -12.90
N ALA A 177 9.23 -7.19 -12.26
CA ALA A 177 9.23 -5.85 -12.81
C ALA A 177 10.59 -5.18 -12.62
N ARG A 178 10.99 -4.33 -13.57
CA ARG A 178 12.21 -3.53 -13.41
C ARG A 178 11.86 -2.22 -12.72
N SER A 179 12.74 -1.79 -11.82
CA SER A 179 12.75 -0.46 -11.25
C SER A 179 14.07 0.19 -11.65
N GLU A 180 14.07 1.43 -12.13
CA GLU A 180 15.34 2.12 -12.38
C GLU A 180 16.00 2.41 -11.04
N ASN A 181 17.26 2.02 -10.86
CA ASN A 181 17.98 2.37 -9.63
C ASN A 181 18.44 3.83 -9.71
N ASP A 182 18.53 4.51 -8.56
CA ASP A 182 19.14 5.84 -8.41
C ASP A 182 18.54 6.98 -9.25
N THR A 183 17.41 6.79 -9.94
CA THR A 183 16.77 7.87 -10.72
C THR A 183 15.79 8.70 -9.91
N GLY A 184 15.45 8.26 -8.68
CA GLY A 184 14.56 8.95 -7.75
C GLY A 184 13.17 9.27 -8.30
N ASN A 185 12.80 8.73 -9.46
CA ASN A 185 11.68 9.15 -10.30
C ASN A 185 10.80 7.97 -10.76
N ASN A 186 10.95 6.77 -10.17
CA ASN A 186 10.09 5.66 -10.56
C ASN A 186 8.62 5.96 -10.21
N PRO A 187 7.72 6.00 -11.21
CA PRO A 187 6.30 6.26 -10.99
C PRO A 187 5.57 5.00 -10.46
N HIS A 188 6.03 4.44 -9.34
CA HIS A 188 5.50 3.19 -8.77
C HIS A 188 4.18 3.33 -8.03
N ASN A 189 3.83 4.53 -7.59
CA ASN A 189 2.70 4.71 -6.69
C ASN A 189 1.36 4.69 -7.45
N PRO A 190 0.48 3.70 -7.21
CA PRO A 190 -0.74 3.50 -7.98
C PRO A 190 -1.96 4.27 -7.41
N MET A 191 -1.79 5.11 -6.39
CA MET A 191 -2.93 5.67 -5.63
C MET A 191 -3.97 6.38 -6.50
N TYR A 192 -3.52 7.19 -7.48
CA TYR A 192 -4.44 7.84 -8.42
C TYR A 192 -5.11 6.87 -9.39
N ALA A 193 -4.42 5.78 -9.76
CA ALA A 193 -4.98 4.71 -10.58
C ALA A 193 -6.11 4.00 -9.81
N ILE A 194 -5.87 3.72 -8.53
CA ILE A 194 -6.87 3.08 -7.64
C ILE A 194 -8.07 4.00 -7.42
N ASN A 195 -7.85 5.30 -7.23
CA ASN A 195 -8.96 6.27 -7.22
C ASN A 195 -9.71 6.31 -8.55
N MET A 196 -9.01 6.23 -9.68
CA MET A 196 -9.62 6.15 -11.00
C MET A 196 -10.51 4.91 -11.18
N ALA A 197 -10.19 3.78 -10.54
CA ALA A 197 -11.08 2.61 -10.44
C ALA A 197 -12.30 2.81 -9.50
N GLY A 198 -12.47 4.01 -8.94
CA GLY A 198 -13.60 4.40 -8.11
C GLY A 198 -13.37 4.26 -6.61
N ALA A 199 -12.15 3.91 -6.16
CA ALA A 199 -11.84 3.88 -4.74
C ALA A 199 -11.87 5.30 -4.16
N ASN A 200 -12.85 5.57 -3.29
CA ASN A 200 -13.04 6.86 -2.65
C ASN A 200 -13.59 6.64 -1.24
N GLY A 201 -12.96 7.25 -0.25
CA GLY A 201 -13.35 7.11 1.15
C GLY A 201 -14.38 8.16 1.55
N GLU A 202 -14.99 7.96 2.70
CA GLU A 202 -15.98 8.88 3.26
C GLU A 202 -15.36 10.24 3.64
N LEU A 203 -14.20 10.21 4.31
CA LEU A 203 -13.45 11.41 4.71
C LEU A 203 -12.53 11.88 3.59
N LEU A 204 -11.68 10.97 3.12
CA LEU A 204 -10.55 11.23 2.24
C LEU A 204 -10.66 10.37 0.97
N ALA A 205 -10.36 10.97 -0.18
CA ALA A 205 -10.16 10.18 -1.39
C ALA A 205 -8.94 9.28 -1.24
N LEU A 206 -7.81 9.87 -0.86
CA LEU A 206 -6.52 9.21 -0.73
C LEU A 206 -5.79 9.73 0.52
N CYS A 207 -5.01 8.87 1.17
CA CYS A 207 -4.10 9.28 2.24
C CYS A 207 -2.69 8.70 2.04
N GLY A 208 -1.70 9.31 2.67
CA GLY A 208 -0.34 8.78 2.62
C GLY A 208 0.58 9.37 3.65
N SER A 209 1.63 8.65 4.00
CA SER A 209 2.56 9.04 5.07
C SER A 209 3.54 10.16 4.73
N ARG A 210 3.46 10.71 3.51
CA ARG A 210 4.38 11.73 3.02
C ARG A 210 3.63 12.90 2.42
N THR A 211 4.13 14.11 2.69
CA THR A 211 3.76 15.33 1.96
C THR A 211 4.40 15.30 0.56
N SER A 212 3.77 14.62 -0.38
CA SER A 212 4.16 14.49 -1.79
C SER A 212 2.90 14.30 -2.64
N ASP A 213 3.01 14.46 -3.97
CA ASP A 213 1.84 14.28 -4.85
C ASP A 213 1.28 12.85 -4.80
N SER A 214 2.12 11.85 -4.55
CA SER A 214 1.70 10.45 -4.42
C SER A 214 1.28 10.05 -3.00
N GLY A 215 1.51 10.91 -2.00
CA GLY A 215 1.41 10.52 -0.59
C GLY A 215 2.55 9.59 -0.12
N GLY A 216 3.50 9.24 -1.01
CA GLY A 216 4.61 8.32 -0.77
C GLY A 216 6.01 8.91 -1.06
N ASN A 217 7.02 8.04 -1.08
CA ASN A 217 8.38 8.35 -1.55
C ASN A 217 8.43 8.33 -3.09
N SER A 218 7.96 7.24 -3.69
CA SER A 218 7.90 7.05 -5.15
C SER A 218 6.84 7.95 -5.78
N MET A 219 7.06 8.32 -7.04
CA MET A 219 6.13 9.18 -7.78
C MET A 219 4.89 8.40 -8.20
N ALA A 220 3.80 9.12 -8.47
CA ALA A 220 2.69 8.57 -9.24
C ALA A 220 2.93 8.82 -10.74
N PRO A 221 2.41 7.98 -11.65
CA PRO A 221 2.40 8.27 -13.08
C PRO A 221 1.79 9.63 -13.38
N ALA A 222 2.52 10.47 -14.13
CA ALA A 222 2.18 11.89 -14.30
C ALA A 222 0.83 12.11 -15.02
N ASP A 223 0.49 11.21 -15.94
CA ASP A 223 -0.77 11.17 -16.68
C ASP A 223 -1.98 10.80 -15.80
N LEU A 224 -1.75 10.12 -14.67
CA LEU A 224 -2.80 9.70 -13.74
C LEU A 224 -3.06 10.70 -12.62
N ILE A 225 -2.17 11.67 -12.37
CA ILE A 225 -2.30 12.63 -11.28
C ILE A 225 -3.58 13.44 -11.42
N ASN A 226 -4.41 13.43 -10.38
CA ASN A 226 -5.58 14.29 -10.26
C ASN A 226 -5.46 15.19 -9.02
N ASN A 227 -5.32 16.50 -9.25
CA ASN A 227 -5.13 17.48 -8.19
C ASN A 227 -6.32 17.63 -7.23
N GLU A 228 -7.52 17.19 -7.63
CA GLU A 228 -8.73 17.24 -6.79
C GLU A 228 -8.73 16.19 -5.67
N VAL A 229 -7.93 15.13 -5.80
CA VAL A 229 -7.90 13.98 -4.87
C VAL A 229 -6.49 13.76 -4.29
N ARG A 230 -5.69 14.82 -4.18
CA ARG A 230 -4.32 14.71 -3.66
C ARG A 230 -4.30 14.03 -2.28
N PRO A 231 -3.42 13.03 -2.07
CA PRO A 231 -3.36 12.31 -0.80
C PRO A 231 -3.13 13.23 0.40
N THR A 232 -3.97 13.08 1.42
CA THR A 232 -3.78 13.79 2.69
C THR A 232 -2.67 13.12 3.50
N LYS A 233 -1.77 13.94 4.05
CA LYS A 233 -0.63 13.44 4.83
C LYS A 233 -1.09 12.89 6.19
N VAL A 234 -0.81 11.62 6.46
CA VAL A 234 -1.10 10.91 7.72
C VAL A 234 0.08 10.01 8.08
N ASP A 235 0.83 10.34 9.13
CA ASP A 235 1.97 9.51 9.59
C ASP A 235 1.95 9.16 11.08
N ARG A 236 0.92 9.58 11.83
CA ARG A 236 0.80 9.34 13.27
C ARG A 236 -0.66 9.45 13.74
N PRO A 237 -1.01 8.91 14.92
CA PRO A 237 -2.36 8.95 15.46
C PRO A 237 -2.96 10.37 15.56
N SER A 238 -2.15 11.35 15.98
CA SER A 238 -2.62 12.74 16.08
C SER A 238 -2.98 13.38 14.73
N ASP A 239 -2.41 12.90 13.61
CA ASP A 239 -2.83 13.37 12.28
C ASP A 239 -4.23 12.86 11.95
N VAL A 240 -4.56 11.64 12.39
CA VAL A 240 -5.84 10.98 12.14
C VAL A 240 -6.96 11.63 12.94
N THR A 241 -6.76 11.84 14.24
CA THR A 241 -7.71 12.61 15.07
C THR A 241 -7.79 14.06 14.61
N GLY A 242 -6.72 14.58 14.01
CA GLY A 242 -6.63 15.89 13.37
C GLY A 242 -7.48 16.04 12.09
N LEU A 243 -7.90 14.95 11.44
CA LEU A 243 -8.66 15.01 10.16
C LEU A 243 -10.07 15.57 10.36
N VAL A 244 -10.65 15.24 11.50
CA VAL A 244 -11.94 15.74 11.96
C VAL A 244 -11.69 16.60 13.21
N ASP A 245 -10.52 17.25 13.27
CA ASP A 245 -10.26 18.30 14.24
C ASP A 245 -10.92 19.55 13.75
N VAL A 246 -12.08 19.75 14.33
CA VAL A 246 -12.91 20.84 13.98
C VAL A 246 -12.48 22.06 14.87
N GLY A 247 -12.19 21.99 16.17
CA GLY A 247 -11.73 23.14 17.01
C GLY A 247 -12.75 23.61 18.08
N ASP A 248 -12.33 24.24 19.18
CA ASP A 248 -13.12 24.33 20.43
C ASP A 248 -14.27 25.39 20.46
N PHE A 249 -15.52 24.94 20.54
CA PHE A 249 -16.72 25.73 20.91
C PHE A 249 -17.23 25.33 22.30
N GLY A 250 -16.38 25.38 23.34
CA GLY A 250 -16.54 24.77 24.68
C GLY A 250 -17.85 24.96 25.49
N SER A 251 -18.91 25.53 24.92
CA SER A 251 -20.27 25.59 25.48
C SER A 251 -21.36 24.99 24.59
N LEU A 252 -21.08 24.55 23.36
CA LEU A 252 -22.10 24.06 22.41
C LEU A 252 -22.18 22.53 22.39
N SER A 253 -23.40 22.02 22.37
CA SER A 253 -23.73 20.61 22.13
C SER A 253 -23.49 20.21 20.67
N PRO A 254 -23.30 18.91 20.36
CA PRO A 254 -23.21 18.43 18.98
C PRO A 254 -24.36 18.90 18.08
N SER A 255 -25.59 18.98 18.62
CA SER A 255 -26.76 19.50 17.90
C SER A 255 -26.63 20.98 17.54
N GLU A 256 -26.03 21.78 18.42
CA GLU A 256 -25.80 23.20 18.14
C GLU A 256 -24.70 23.37 17.09
N VAL A 257 -23.67 22.52 17.10
CA VAL A 257 -22.63 22.50 16.07
C VAL A 257 -23.22 22.17 14.69
N VAL A 258 -24.04 21.12 14.58
CA VAL A 258 -24.74 20.79 13.33
C VAL A 258 -25.62 21.96 12.87
N ALA A 259 -26.43 22.54 13.76
CA ALA A 259 -27.28 23.68 13.44
C ALA A 259 -26.50 24.93 12.95
N VAL A 260 -25.32 25.18 13.53
CA VAL A 260 -24.40 26.23 13.06
C VAL A 260 -23.89 25.91 11.66
N MET A 261 -23.44 24.67 11.41
CA MET A 261 -22.91 24.27 10.10
C MET A 261 -23.97 24.32 9.00
N GLU A 262 -25.20 23.91 9.28
CA GLU A 262 -26.32 24.08 8.36
C GLU A 262 -26.63 25.56 8.10
N SER A 263 -26.57 26.41 9.13
CA SER A 263 -26.76 27.85 8.98
C SER A 263 -25.68 28.47 8.09
N VAL A 264 -24.41 28.04 8.26
CA VAL A 264 -23.29 28.44 7.41
C VAL A 264 -23.54 28.00 5.97
N SER A 265 -23.96 26.75 5.73
CA SER A 265 -24.32 26.26 4.39
C SER A 265 -25.40 27.14 3.73
N ARG A 266 -26.50 27.41 4.44
CA ARG A 266 -27.60 28.26 3.94
C ARG A 266 -27.15 29.70 3.66
N MET A 267 -26.32 30.29 4.53
CA MET A 267 -25.77 31.64 4.33
C MET A 267 -24.82 31.69 3.13
N SER A 268 -23.95 30.70 2.99
CA SER A 268 -23.03 30.56 1.87
C SER A 268 -23.78 30.46 0.55
N ASP A 269 -24.85 29.67 0.46
CA ASP A 269 -25.67 29.58 -0.76
C ASP A 269 -26.34 30.90 -1.13
N ARG A 270 -26.92 31.59 -0.14
CA ARG A 270 -27.51 32.92 -0.35
C ARG A 270 -26.47 33.92 -0.85
N LYS A 271 -25.22 33.79 -0.42
CA LYS A 271 -24.12 34.64 -0.88
C LYS A 271 -23.67 34.26 -2.29
N LEU A 272 -23.47 32.97 -2.58
CA LEU A 272 -23.08 32.44 -3.89
C LEU A 272 -24.09 32.83 -4.97
N GLY A 273 -25.39 32.86 -4.66
CA GLY A 273 -26.44 33.35 -5.57
C GLY A 273 -26.38 34.87 -5.85
N ARG A 274 -25.60 35.64 -5.10
CA ARG A 274 -25.45 37.11 -5.24
C ARG A 274 -24.09 37.57 -5.74
N VAL A 275 -23.16 36.64 -5.95
CA VAL A 275 -21.81 36.94 -6.47
C VAL A 275 -21.60 36.23 -7.78
N SER A 276 -20.70 36.73 -8.62
CA SER A 276 -20.18 36.00 -9.78
C SER A 276 -18.70 35.75 -9.54
N THR A 277 -18.25 34.55 -9.91
CA THR A 277 -16.83 34.18 -9.90
C THR A 277 -16.06 34.85 -11.05
N GLY A 278 -16.77 35.38 -12.05
CA GLY A 278 -16.16 35.94 -13.27
C GLY A 278 -15.61 34.87 -14.22
N MET A 279 -15.86 33.58 -13.96
CA MET A 279 -15.42 32.46 -14.78
C MET A 279 -16.52 31.99 -15.73
N SER A 280 -16.16 31.38 -16.86
CA SER A 280 -17.13 30.82 -17.81
C SER A 280 -17.94 29.65 -17.26
N ASN A 281 -17.43 28.99 -16.21
CA ASN A 281 -18.05 27.89 -15.49
C ASN A 281 -18.57 28.30 -14.10
N ASP A 282 -19.07 29.53 -13.99
CA ASP A 282 -19.53 30.16 -12.73
C ASP A 282 -20.43 29.25 -11.87
N ASP A 283 -21.45 28.64 -12.48
CA ASP A 283 -22.37 27.76 -11.77
C ASP A 283 -21.69 26.49 -11.24
N ALA A 284 -20.75 25.91 -11.99
CA ALA A 284 -20.02 24.72 -11.56
C ALA A 284 -19.11 25.02 -10.35
N VAL A 285 -18.42 26.16 -10.37
CA VAL A 285 -17.56 26.60 -9.25
C VAL A 285 -18.39 26.91 -8.01
N LYS A 286 -19.53 27.59 -8.18
CA LYS A 286 -20.47 27.85 -7.08
C LYS A 286 -21.02 26.55 -6.49
N ASN A 287 -21.43 25.61 -7.34
CA ASN A 287 -21.93 24.32 -6.90
C ASN A 287 -20.86 23.54 -6.12
N LEU A 288 -19.59 23.57 -6.55
CA LEU A 288 -18.48 22.94 -5.81
C LEU A 288 -18.33 23.53 -4.40
N VAL A 289 -18.29 24.86 -4.28
CA VAL A 289 -18.17 25.55 -2.98
C VAL A 289 -19.39 25.27 -2.09
N SER A 290 -20.58 25.29 -2.70
CA SER A 290 -21.85 25.01 -2.03
C SER A 290 -21.87 23.59 -1.45
N CYS A 291 -21.47 22.60 -2.25
CA CYS A 291 -21.34 21.21 -1.82
C CYS A 291 -20.28 21.00 -0.75
N ALA A 292 -19.20 21.79 -0.72
CA ALA A 292 -18.22 21.74 0.35
C ALA A 292 -18.85 22.08 1.71
N TYR A 293 -19.73 23.09 1.79
CA TYR A 293 -20.43 23.42 3.05
C TYR A 293 -21.45 22.35 3.46
N VAL A 294 -22.15 21.73 2.51
CA VAL A 294 -23.03 20.58 2.79
C VAL A 294 -22.20 19.41 3.33
N LYS A 295 -21.03 19.15 2.76
CA LYS A 295 -20.10 18.13 3.25
C LYS A 295 -19.63 18.44 4.67
N SER A 296 -19.30 19.69 5.00
CA SER A 296 -18.91 20.04 6.36
C SER A 296 -20.03 19.84 7.38
N ALA A 297 -21.29 20.14 7.02
CA ALA A 297 -22.44 19.84 7.88
C ALA A 297 -22.66 18.33 8.07
N TYR A 298 -22.50 17.55 7.00
CA TYR A 298 -22.51 16.09 7.06
C TYR A 298 -21.42 15.53 7.98
N LEU A 299 -20.18 16.01 7.85
CA LEU A 299 -19.07 15.54 8.68
C LEU A 299 -19.27 15.86 10.16
N ALA A 300 -19.84 17.03 10.50
CA ALA A 300 -20.15 17.40 11.88
C ALA A 300 -21.22 16.47 12.51
N GLU A 301 -22.15 15.99 11.69
CA GLU A 301 -23.20 15.05 12.11
C GLU A 301 -22.67 13.62 12.24
N SER A 302 -21.92 13.15 11.24
CA SER A 302 -21.45 11.77 11.16
C SER A 302 -20.23 11.49 12.04
N PHE A 303 -19.43 12.52 12.34
CA PHE A 303 -18.18 12.41 13.09
C PHE A 303 -18.07 13.41 14.25
N PRO A 304 -19.00 13.35 15.23
CA PRO A 304 -19.04 14.30 16.34
C PRO A 304 -17.95 14.09 17.39
N ASP A 305 -17.18 13.00 17.34
CA ASP A 305 -16.07 12.73 18.24
C ASP A 305 -14.94 12.07 17.44
N PRO A 306 -13.76 12.68 17.26
CA PRO A 306 -12.68 12.09 16.47
C PRO A 306 -12.01 10.89 17.16
N ALA A 307 -12.32 10.58 18.43
CA ALA A 307 -11.63 9.53 19.18
C ALA A 307 -11.76 8.13 18.54
N PHE A 308 -12.86 7.85 17.82
CA PHE A 308 -13.00 6.57 17.11
C PHE A 308 -12.02 6.42 15.93
N LEU A 309 -11.45 7.52 15.44
CA LEU A 309 -10.41 7.51 14.41
C LEU A 309 -9.03 7.19 15.00
N ASP A 310 -8.82 7.39 16.31
CA ASP A 310 -7.52 7.15 16.94
C ASP A 310 -7.19 5.64 16.95
N PRO A 311 -6.16 5.20 16.23
CA PRO A 311 -5.75 3.79 16.26
C PRO A 311 -5.22 3.37 17.63
N ALA A 312 -4.74 4.29 18.48
CA ALA A 312 -4.25 3.97 19.82
C ALA A 312 -5.38 3.67 20.82
N ALA A 313 -6.58 4.19 20.55
CA ALA A 313 -7.78 3.94 21.36
C ALA A 313 -8.56 2.70 20.88
N ASP A 314 -8.21 2.13 19.72
CA ASP A 314 -8.87 0.97 19.16
C ASP A 314 -8.34 -0.34 19.78
N PRO A 315 -9.16 -1.08 20.54
CA PRO A 315 -8.74 -2.33 21.20
C PRO A 315 -8.41 -3.45 20.20
N ASP A 316 -8.90 -3.39 18.96
CA ASP A 316 -8.53 -4.34 17.91
C ASP A 316 -7.12 -4.07 17.36
N ILE A 317 -6.59 -2.86 17.55
CA ILE A 317 -5.26 -2.46 17.07
C ILE A 317 -4.26 -2.46 18.22
N VAL A 318 -4.55 -1.80 19.35
CA VAL A 318 -3.64 -1.63 20.47
C VAL A 318 -4.28 -2.10 21.77
N GLY A 319 -3.57 -2.93 22.53
CA GLY A 319 -4.00 -3.35 23.87
C GLY A 319 -3.71 -4.82 24.14
N PRO A 320 -4.20 -5.37 25.25
CA PRO A 320 -3.93 -6.77 25.64
C PRO A 320 -4.39 -7.81 24.61
N ALA A 321 -5.44 -7.51 23.85
CA ALA A 321 -5.94 -8.33 22.75
C ALA A 321 -5.71 -7.69 21.37
N GLY A 322 -5.05 -6.53 21.33
CA GLY A 322 -4.76 -5.80 20.08
C GLY A 322 -3.69 -6.50 19.25
N ILE A 323 -3.55 -6.06 18.00
CA ILE A 323 -2.47 -6.51 17.11
C ILE A 323 -1.09 -6.11 17.67
N PHE A 324 -1.02 -4.92 18.28
CA PHE A 324 0.16 -4.42 18.97
C PHE A 324 -0.08 -4.35 20.47
N SER A 325 0.93 -4.72 21.24
CA SER A 325 0.99 -4.29 22.63
C SER A 325 1.18 -2.76 22.70
N ILE A 326 0.80 -2.18 23.83
CA ILE A 326 0.97 -0.73 24.08
C ILE A 326 2.46 -0.34 23.97
N ASP A 327 3.35 -1.16 24.50
CA ASP A 327 4.79 -0.88 24.50
C ASP A 327 5.38 -0.96 23.10
N GLU A 328 5.04 -1.99 22.31
CA GLU A 328 5.48 -2.09 20.91
C GLU A 328 5.00 -0.90 20.09
N PHE A 329 3.71 -0.56 20.20
CA PHE A 329 3.11 0.56 19.49
C PHE A 329 3.78 1.91 19.83
N ASN A 330 4.09 2.14 21.10
CA ASN A 330 4.75 3.37 21.53
C ASN A 330 6.25 3.41 21.20
N SER A 331 6.89 2.25 21.11
CA SER A 331 8.33 2.17 20.81
C SER A 331 8.67 2.36 19.33
N ASP A 332 7.78 2.00 18.39
CA ASP A 332 8.08 2.04 16.95
C ASP A 332 7.15 2.99 16.18
N GLY A 333 7.75 3.99 15.53
CA GLY A 333 7.02 4.96 14.72
C GLY A 333 6.40 4.37 13.44
N GLU A 334 6.98 3.29 12.90
CA GLU A 334 6.44 2.59 11.74
C GLU A 334 5.12 1.88 12.08
N PHE A 335 4.99 1.32 13.29
CA PHE A 335 3.75 0.69 13.75
C PHE A 335 2.63 1.72 13.91
N ARG A 336 2.94 2.89 14.51
CA ARG A 336 1.97 3.98 14.65
C ARG A 336 1.49 4.49 13.29
N LYS A 337 2.41 4.71 12.36
CA LYS A 337 2.11 5.15 11.00
C LYS A 337 1.26 4.13 10.25
N ALA A 338 1.63 2.85 10.29
CA ALA A 338 0.90 1.77 9.65
C ALA A 338 -0.53 1.67 10.22
N ALA A 339 -0.66 1.69 11.55
CA ALA A 339 -1.95 1.67 12.23
C ALA A 339 -2.85 2.87 11.87
N SER A 340 -2.28 4.08 11.78
CA SER A 340 -3.01 5.28 11.37
C SER A 340 -3.59 5.18 9.96
N ILE A 341 -2.81 4.72 8.99
CA ILE A 341 -3.29 4.57 7.60
C ILE A 341 -4.26 3.39 7.50
N MET A 342 -3.91 2.25 8.10
CA MET A 342 -4.74 1.05 8.16
C MET A 342 -6.13 1.33 8.71
N LYS A 343 -6.23 2.04 9.84
CA LYS A 343 -7.50 2.42 10.47
C LYS A 343 -8.39 3.21 9.53
N LEU A 344 -7.82 4.18 8.80
CA LEU A 344 -8.57 5.00 7.86
C LEU A 344 -9.04 4.21 6.63
N VAL A 345 -8.15 3.40 6.05
CA VAL A 345 -8.42 2.70 4.79
C VAL A 345 -9.37 1.52 4.99
N VAL A 346 -9.10 0.67 6.00
CA VAL A 346 -9.89 -0.55 6.26
C VAL A 346 -11.32 -0.21 6.71
N ASN A 347 -11.52 0.89 7.44
CA ASN A 347 -12.86 1.33 7.83
C ASN A 347 -13.60 2.13 6.74
N GLY A 348 -12.99 2.35 5.56
CA GLY A 348 -13.61 3.09 4.46
C GLY A 348 -13.56 4.62 4.58
N TYR A 349 -12.86 5.17 5.58
CA TYR A 349 -12.67 6.62 5.72
C TYR A 349 -11.73 7.20 4.67
N ALA A 350 -10.78 6.39 4.17
CA ALA A 350 -9.93 6.72 3.04
C ALA A 350 -10.09 5.67 1.93
N GLY A 351 -10.14 6.10 0.65
CA GLY A 351 -10.31 5.18 -0.48
C GLY A 351 -9.09 4.27 -0.69
N ALA A 352 -7.89 4.82 -0.52
CA ALA A 352 -6.64 4.07 -0.50
C ALA A 352 -5.58 4.80 0.34
N GLY A 353 -4.54 4.08 0.76
CA GLY A 353 -3.45 4.61 1.60
C GLY A 353 -2.05 4.24 1.12
N THR A 354 -1.06 5.12 1.31
CA THR A 354 0.38 4.79 1.12
C THR A 354 1.19 4.90 2.41
N ILE A 355 1.72 3.77 2.87
CA ILE A 355 2.69 3.67 3.97
C ILE A 355 4.09 3.65 3.37
N THR A 356 4.88 4.70 3.59
CA THR A 356 6.28 4.77 3.16
C THR A 356 7.17 4.37 4.30
N MET A 357 7.99 3.34 4.12
CA MET A 357 8.97 2.90 5.12
C MET A 357 10.39 3.25 4.63
N GLY A 358 11.20 3.85 5.50
CA GLY A 358 12.57 4.25 5.18
C GLY A 358 13.61 3.20 5.55
N GLY A 359 14.83 3.34 5.02
CA GLY A 359 15.95 2.46 5.33
C GLY A 359 16.06 1.23 4.41
N TYR A 360 15.55 1.26 3.19
CA TYR A 360 15.65 0.09 2.30
C TYR A 360 16.85 0.17 1.35
N ASP A 361 17.76 1.14 1.53
CA ASP A 361 19.07 1.20 0.86
C ASP A 361 20.07 0.27 1.58
N TYR A 362 20.09 -1.03 1.24
CA TYR A 362 20.84 -2.03 2.01
C TYR A 362 22.35 -2.07 1.79
N HIS A 363 22.98 -1.01 1.27
CA HIS A 363 24.42 -0.94 1.07
C HIS A 363 25.23 -0.74 2.38
N THR A 364 24.92 -1.52 3.41
CA THR A 364 25.58 -1.45 4.71
C THR A 364 26.78 -2.39 4.82
N GLY A 365 26.95 -3.29 3.85
CA GLY A 365 27.99 -4.32 3.88
C GLY A 365 27.70 -5.46 4.87
N ASP A 366 26.43 -5.61 5.26
CA ASP A 366 25.90 -6.71 6.07
C ASP A 366 24.54 -7.18 5.53
N ARG A 367 24.04 -8.30 6.04
CA ARG A 367 22.70 -8.80 5.72
C ARG A 367 21.71 -8.49 6.84
N ALA A 368 22.18 -8.54 8.09
CA ALA A 368 21.39 -8.36 9.30
C ALA A 368 20.48 -7.11 9.28
N THR A 369 20.98 -5.98 8.80
CA THR A 369 20.24 -4.72 8.73
C THR A 369 19.01 -4.84 7.83
N GLY A 370 19.17 -5.45 6.65
CA GLY A 370 18.09 -5.69 5.72
C GLY A 370 17.04 -6.65 6.30
N GLU A 371 17.48 -7.77 6.87
CA GLU A 371 16.60 -8.76 7.48
C GLU A 371 15.73 -8.19 8.61
N MET A 372 16.31 -7.36 9.48
CA MET A 372 15.54 -6.72 10.56
C MET A 372 14.52 -5.70 10.02
N ARG A 373 14.84 -5.00 8.93
CA ARG A 373 13.92 -4.05 8.28
C ARG A 373 12.81 -4.77 7.53
N ASP A 374 13.14 -5.87 6.86
CA ASP A 374 12.16 -6.74 6.22
C ASP A 374 11.19 -7.33 7.25
N LEU A 375 11.69 -7.81 8.39
CA LEU A 375 10.84 -8.28 9.49
C LEU A 375 9.87 -7.18 9.96
N ARG A 376 10.34 -5.94 10.11
CA ARG A 376 9.49 -4.81 10.49
C ARG A 376 8.44 -4.49 9.42
N ALA A 377 8.81 -4.52 8.14
CA ALA A 377 7.86 -4.34 7.03
C ALA A 377 6.77 -5.42 7.07
N GLY A 378 7.18 -6.69 7.25
CA GLY A 378 6.28 -7.83 7.38
C GLY A 378 5.29 -7.65 8.53
N ARG A 379 5.74 -7.14 9.69
CA ARG A 379 4.85 -6.83 10.83
C ARG A 379 3.80 -5.77 10.47
N CYS A 380 4.19 -4.70 9.78
CA CYS A 380 3.24 -3.69 9.33
C CYS A 380 2.23 -4.24 8.30
N MET A 381 2.69 -5.10 7.38
CA MET A 381 1.81 -5.77 6.40
C MET A 381 0.83 -6.72 7.09
N GLY A 382 1.31 -7.56 7.99
CA GLY A 382 0.50 -8.49 8.77
C GLY A 382 -0.52 -7.79 9.65
N ALA A 383 -0.16 -6.66 10.26
CA ALA A 383 -1.10 -5.84 11.02
C ALA A 383 -2.26 -5.33 10.15
N CYS A 384 -1.97 -4.87 8.92
CA CYS A 384 -3.02 -4.44 7.99
C CYS A 384 -3.99 -5.56 7.63
N LEU A 385 -3.45 -6.75 7.35
CA LEU A 385 -4.24 -7.93 6.99
C LEU A 385 -5.08 -8.43 8.19
N GLU A 386 -4.50 -8.48 9.38
CA GLU A 386 -5.18 -8.90 10.60
C GLU A 386 -6.28 -7.91 11.01
N TYR A 387 -6.05 -6.60 10.89
CA TYR A 387 -7.10 -5.63 11.17
C TYR A 387 -8.25 -5.76 10.17
N ALA A 388 -7.96 -5.93 8.87
CA ALA A 388 -9.01 -6.22 7.88
C ALA A 388 -9.80 -7.49 8.23
N ALA A 389 -9.13 -8.52 8.76
CA ALA A 389 -9.79 -9.73 9.23
C ALA A 389 -10.70 -9.50 10.43
N ARG A 390 -10.24 -8.76 11.44
CA ARG A 390 -11.04 -8.37 12.61
C ARG A 390 -12.26 -7.53 12.24
N ARG A 391 -12.15 -6.73 11.17
CA ARG A 391 -13.25 -5.92 10.62
C ARG A 391 -14.14 -6.70 9.64
N GLY A 392 -13.75 -7.91 9.23
CA GLY A 392 -14.51 -8.70 8.27
C GLY A 392 -14.57 -8.09 6.86
N VAL A 393 -13.56 -7.30 6.46
CA VAL A 393 -13.52 -6.61 5.17
C VAL A 393 -12.36 -7.14 4.32
N PRO A 394 -12.52 -7.30 2.99
CA PRO A 394 -11.40 -7.66 2.13
C PRO A 394 -10.36 -6.54 2.09
N LEU A 395 -9.11 -6.89 1.78
CA LEU A 395 -8.01 -5.93 1.66
C LEU A 395 -7.04 -6.38 0.58
N MET A 396 -6.63 -5.47 -0.29
CA MET A 396 -5.47 -5.67 -1.16
C MET A 396 -4.32 -4.80 -0.65
N ILE A 397 -3.18 -5.41 -0.35
CA ILE A 397 -1.93 -4.69 -0.09
C ILE A 397 -1.00 -4.83 -1.28
N TYR A 398 -0.32 -3.76 -1.66
CA TYR A 398 0.67 -3.74 -2.74
C TYR A 398 2.02 -3.27 -2.17
N VAL A 399 3.08 -4.01 -2.44
CA VAL A 399 4.42 -3.77 -1.90
C VAL A 399 5.40 -3.56 -3.04
N PHE A 400 6.13 -2.45 -3.00
CA PHE A 400 7.11 -2.08 -4.02
C PHE A 400 8.27 -1.30 -3.40
N SER A 401 9.37 -1.22 -4.14
CA SER A 401 10.57 -0.52 -3.74
C SER A 401 11.13 0.36 -4.86
N ASP A 402 11.84 1.42 -4.47
CA ASP A 402 12.51 2.35 -5.38
C ASP A 402 13.91 1.84 -5.73
N GLY A 403 13.95 0.71 -6.43
CA GLY A 403 15.18 -0.03 -6.75
C GLY A 403 15.16 -1.45 -6.20
N SER A 404 16.27 -2.15 -6.35
CA SER A 404 16.51 -3.50 -5.82
C SER A 404 17.99 -3.74 -5.62
N VAL A 405 18.35 -4.80 -4.90
CA VAL A 405 19.72 -5.14 -4.50
C VAL A 405 20.21 -6.45 -5.08
N PHE A 406 21.52 -6.65 -5.09
CA PHE A 406 22.15 -7.95 -5.37
C PHE A 406 23.23 -8.31 -4.35
N SER A 407 23.49 -9.61 -4.24
CA SER A 407 24.61 -10.17 -3.48
C SER A 407 25.69 -10.70 -4.41
N ASN A 408 26.94 -10.63 -3.96
CA ASN A 408 28.08 -11.27 -4.61
C ASN A 408 28.38 -12.69 -4.07
N GLY A 409 27.53 -13.23 -3.19
CA GLY A 409 27.66 -14.57 -2.61
C GLY A 409 28.42 -14.63 -1.29
N MET A 410 28.96 -13.53 -0.77
CA MET A 410 29.49 -13.48 0.60
C MET A 410 28.35 -13.61 1.61
N THR A 411 28.43 -14.54 2.57
CA THR A 411 27.40 -14.74 3.58
C THR A 411 27.62 -13.92 4.85
N ASP A 412 26.53 -13.64 5.56
CA ASP A 412 26.52 -13.08 6.92
C ASP A 412 25.99 -14.13 7.89
N ASP A 413 26.91 -14.86 8.53
CA ASP A 413 26.60 -15.96 9.43
C ASP A 413 26.19 -15.49 10.84
N SER A 414 26.00 -14.19 11.05
CA SER A 414 25.42 -13.68 12.29
C SER A 414 23.97 -14.16 12.44
N GLU A 415 23.48 -14.24 13.68
CA GLU A 415 22.10 -14.67 13.96
C GLU A 415 21.05 -13.85 13.18
N GLN A 416 21.30 -12.55 13.01
CA GLN A 416 20.43 -11.64 12.27
C GLN A 416 20.70 -11.65 10.76
N GLY A 417 21.91 -12.00 10.31
CA GLY A 417 22.26 -12.20 8.90
C GLY A 417 21.73 -13.52 8.33
N ARG A 418 21.40 -14.47 9.21
CA ARG A 418 20.73 -15.74 8.90
C ARG A 418 21.48 -16.65 7.92
N GLY A 419 22.79 -16.48 7.81
CA GLY A 419 23.63 -17.21 6.85
C GLY A 419 23.39 -16.80 5.39
N LYS A 420 22.61 -15.74 5.14
CA LYS A 420 22.26 -15.31 3.78
C LYS A 420 23.32 -14.39 3.18
N GLY A 421 23.24 -14.20 1.88
CA GLY A 421 24.14 -13.33 1.12
C GLY A 421 24.02 -11.86 1.53
N VAL A 422 25.17 -11.22 1.73
CA VAL A 422 25.35 -9.79 2.00
C VAL A 422 24.98 -8.96 0.77
N TRP A 423 24.29 -7.86 1.00
CA TRP A 423 23.97 -6.89 -0.06
C TRP A 423 25.21 -6.09 -0.46
N THR A 424 25.57 -6.19 -1.73
CA THR A 424 26.82 -5.62 -2.26
C THR A 424 26.58 -4.37 -3.10
N GLY A 425 25.39 -4.24 -3.68
CA GLY A 425 25.07 -3.12 -4.57
C GLY A 425 23.62 -3.18 -5.05
N ASP A 426 23.21 -2.15 -5.77
CA ASP A 426 21.91 -2.07 -6.41
C ASP A 426 21.88 -2.85 -7.72
N ASN A 427 20.74 -3.44 -8.04
CA ASN A 427 20.50 -4.13 -9.30
C ASN A 427 19.03 -4.11 -9.73
N GLN A 428 18.73 -3.30 -10.75
CA GLN A 428 17.40 -3.19 -11.34
C GLN A 428 16.86 -4.51 -11.90
N GLN A 429 17.74 -5.46 -12.22
CA GLN A 429 17.36 -6.75 -12.81
C GLN A 429 16.87 -7.76 -11.78
N THR A 430 17.03 -7.51 -10.48
CA THR A 430 16.47 -8.35 -9.41
C THR A 430 15.21 -7.74 -8.81
N ALA A 431 14.72 -6.63 -9.37
CA ALA A 431 13.54 -5.96 -8.85
C ALA A 431 12.28 -6.80 -9.04
N SER A 432 11.36 -6.65 -8.11
CA SER A 432 10.01 -7.20 -8.17
C SER A 432 9.09 -6.38 -7.28
N ALA A 433 7.80 -6.50 -7.53
CA ALA A 433 6.76 -6.00 -6.64
C ALA A 433 5.79 -7.16 -6.37
N PHE A 434 5.00 -7.09 -5.31
CA PHE A 434 3.99 -8.12 -5.07
C PHE A 434 2.77 -7.52 -4.40
N PHE A 435 1.68 -8.26 -4.44
CA PHE A 435 0.48 -7.92 -3.68
C PHE A 435 -0.07 -9.15 -2.96
N LEU A 436 -0.63 -8.90 -1.79
CA LEU A 436 -1.43 -9.88 -1.05
C LEU A 436 -2.87 -9.41 -1.01
N VAL A 437 -3.79 -10.37 -1.09
CA VAL A 437 -5.22 -10.15 -1.01
C VAL A 437 -5.75 -11.00 0.14
N TYR A 438 -6.40 -10.33 1.09
CA TYR A 438 -7.21 -10.96 2.12
C TYR A 438 -8.68 -10.92 1.69
N ASN A 439 -9.37 -12.05 1.80
CA ASN A 439 -10.81 -12.12 1.57
C ASN A 439 -11.51 -12.83 2.74
N PRO A 440 -12.40 -12.15 3.47
CA PRO A 440 -13.09 -12.73 4.63
C PRO A 440 -13.98 -13.94 4.28
N ASN A 441 -14.38 -14.08 3.00
CA ASN A 441 -15.24 -15.17 2.53
C ASN A 441 -14.46 -16.43 2.10
N GLY A 442 -13.13 -16.43 2.21
CA GLY A 442 -12.27 -17.55 1.84
C GLY A 442 -11.08 -17.10 1.00
N ARG A 443 -10.06 -17.96 0.89
CA ARG A 443 -8.83 -17.66 0.16
C ARG A 443 -9.13 -17.19 -1.28
N PRO A 444 -8.57 -16.07 -1.74
CA PRO A 444 -8.66 -15.66 -3.15
C PRO A 444 -8.14 -16.77 -4.08
N VAL A 445 -8.90 -17.03 -5.15
CA VAL A 445 -8.63 -18.11 -6.11
C VAL A 445 -7.88 -17.54 -7.30
N LEU A 446 -6.75 -18.16 -7.66
CA LEU A 446 -5.97 -17.79 -8.84
C LEU A 446 -6.74 -18.16 -10.11
N MET A 447 -6.60 -17.35 -11.15
CA MET A 447 -7.11 -17.66 -12.48
C MET A 447 -6.48 -18.96 -13.01
N GLY A 448 -7.27 -19.78 -13.71
CA GLY A 448 -6.83 -21.05 -14.30
C GLY A 448 -7.50 -22.27 -13.67
N ALA A 449 -7.73 -23.31 -14.48
CA ALA A 449 -8.42 -24.52 -14.07
C ALA A 449 -7.46 -25.61 -13.53
N THR A 450 -6.16 -25.46 -13.82
CA THR A 450 -5.11 -26.39 -13.43
C THR A 450 -4.06 -25.72 -12.54
N PRO A 451 -3.33 -26.45 -11.69
CA PRO A 451 -2.23 -25.90 -10.90
C PRO A 451 -1.17 -25.19 -11.74
N GLU A 452 -0.88 -25.70 -12.93
CA GLU A 452 0.12 -25.12 -13.85
C GLU A 452 -0.34 -23.77 -14.40
N GLU A 453 -1.62 -23.63 -14.75
CA GLU A 453 -2.18 -22.34 -15.16
C GLU A 453 -2.19 -21.34 -14.00
N GLN A 454 -2.62 -21.78 -12.82
CA GLN A 454 -2.65 -20.95 -11.61
C GLN A 454 -1.25 -20.44 -11.23
N ALA A 455 -0.22 -21.28 -11.36
CA ALA A 455 1.16 -20.89 -11.09
C ALA A 455 1.64 -19.73 -11.98
N VAL A 456 1.19 -19.69 -13.24
CA VAL A 456 1.51 -18.59 -14.17
C VAL A 456 0.74 -17.31 -13.81
N HIS A 457 -0.48 -17.41 -13.27
CA HIS A 457 -1.24 -16.26 -12.79
C HIS A 457 -0.75 -15.75 -11.42
N GLN A 458 -0.10 -16.61 -10.63
CA GLN A 458 0.54 -16.24 -9.37
C GLN A 458 1.82 -15.44 -9.56
N GLN A 459 2.46 -15.55 -10.74
CA GLN A 459 3.62 -14.73 -11.12
C GLN A 459 3.40 -14.04 -12.46
N ILE A 460 3.13 -12.75 -12.39
CA ILE A 460 3.01 -11.90 -13.57
C ILE A 460 4.43 -11.57 -14.06
N GLY A 461 4.73 -11.96 -15.30
CA GLY A 461 6.09 -11.95 -15.80
C GLY A 461 6.95 -13.11 -15.30
N TYR A 462 8.26 -13.05 -15.53
CA TYR A 462 9.20 -14.04 -15.00
C TYR A 462 10.66 -13.57 -14.93
N MET A 463 11.45 -14.34 -14.20
CA MET A 463 12.91 -14.22 -14.15
C MET A 463 13.56 -15.24 -15.08
N ARG A 464 14.70 -14.89 -15.66
CA ARG A 464 15.60 -15.84 -16.31
C ARG A 464 16.33 -16.67 -15.25
N ALA A 465 16.88 -17.81 -15.66
CA ALA A 465 17.67 -18.68 -14.77
C ALA A 465 18.84 -17.94 -14.08
N SER A 466 19.34 -16.84 -14.66
CA SER A 466 20.37 -15.97 -14.07
C SER A 466 19.89 -15.05 -12.93
N GLY A 467 18.60 -15.08 -12.60
CA GLY A 467 17.98 -14.17 -11.62
C GLY A 467 17.68 -12.78 -12.16
N ASP A 468 17.81 -12.56 -13.47
CA ASP A 468 17.44 -11.31 -14.15
C ASP A 468 15.99 -11.33 -14.61
N VAL A 469 15.26 -10.22 -14.43
CA VAL A 469 13.92 -10.02 -15.00
C VAL A 469 13.95 -10.26 -16.52
N GLU A 470 12.99 -11.03 -17.03
CA GLU A 470 12.75 -11.15 -18.46
C GLU A 470 12.02 -9.92 -19.00
N THR A 471 12.59 -9.32 -20.04
CA THR A 471 12.09 -8.10 -20.69
C THR A 471 11.41 -8.41 -22.02
N SER A 472 11.73 -9.53 -22.66
CA SER A 472 11.07 -9.99 -23.87
C SER A 472 9.63 -10.38 -23.56
N THR A 473 8.69 -9.66 -24.16
CA THR A 473 7.26 -9.95 -24.06
C THR A 473 6.82 -10.88 -25.19
N SER A 474 6.05 -11.91 -24.84
CA SER A 474 5.34 -12.78 -25.78
C SER A 474 3.83 -12.76 -25.50
N SER A 475 3.02 -13.25 -26.44
CA SER A 475 1.57 -13.40 -26.23
C SER A 475 1.24 -14.34 -25.07
N ASP A 476 2.07 -15.35 -24.88
CA ASP A 476 1.81 -16.46 -23.96
C ASP A 476 2.32 -16.15 -22.55
N ARG A 477 3.41 -15.36 -22.48
CA ARG A 477 3.99 -14.81 -21.24
C ARG A 477 4.24 -13.31 -21.42
N PRO A 478 3.20 -12.48 -21.30
CA PRO A 478 3.37 -11.04 -21.37
C PRO A 478 4.09 -10.52 -20.13
N ASN A 479 5.01 -9.57 -20.31
CA ASN A 479 5.72 -8.96 -19.20
C ASN A 479 5.88 -7.43 -19.36
N PRO A 480 4.78 -6.68 -19.47
CA PRO A 480 4.83 -5.23 -19.69
C PRO A 480 5.44 -4.48 -18.49
N ALA A 481 5.25 -4.98 -17.26
CA ALA A 481 5.80 -4.40 -16.03
C ALA A 481 7.34 -4.43 -15.99
N ALA A 482 7.98 -5.37 -16.69
CA ALA A 482 9.43 -5.42 -16.84
C ALA A 482 10.00 -4.34 -17.77
N ASN A 483 9.18 -3.78 -18.66
CA ASN A 483 9.63 -2.87 -19.71
C ASN A 483 9.41 -1.40 -19.38
N ASN A 484 8.40 -1.08 -18.54
CA ASN A 484 8.09 0.28 -18.18
C ASN A 484 7.34 0.33 -16.83
N VAL A 485 7.81 1.18 -15.91
CA VAL A 485 7.23 1.32 -14.57
C VAL A 485 5.77 1.80 -14.60
N ASN A 486 5.38 2.63 -15.57
CA ASN A 486 3.97 3.02 -15.71
C ASN A 486 3.09 1.80 -16.02
N LEU A 487 3.60 0.82 -16.78
CA LEU A 487 2.87 -0.42 -17.07
C LEU A 487 2.78 -1.34 -15.85
N LEU A 488 3.72 -1.26 -14.91
CA LEU A 488 3.57 -1.91 -13.60
C LEU A 488 2.37 -1.33 -12.84
N VAL A 489 2.23 0.01 -12.76
CA VAL A 489 1.05 0.63 -12.12
C VAL A 489 -0.25 0.25 -12.83
N GLN A 490 -0.25 0.23 -14.16
CA GLN A 490 -1.43 -0.22 -14.93
C GLN A 490 -1.77 -1.70 -14.65
N THR A 491 -0.75 -2.57 -14.49
CA THR A 491 -0.94 -3.99 -14.13
C THR A 491 -1.55 -4.13 -12.74
N VAL A 492 -1.12 -3.32 -11.77
CA VAL A 492 -1.70 -3.29 -10.41
C VAL A 492 -3.15 -2.83 -10.45
N LEU A 493 -3.44 -1.76 -11.21
CA LEU A 493 -4.81 -1.28 -11.42
C LEU A 493 -5.72 -2.36 -12.02
N LEU A 494 -5.24 -3.05 -13.06
CA LEU A 494 -5.97 -4.15 -13.70
C LEU A 494 -6.35 -5.23 -12.68
N ASN A 495 -5.38 -5.68 -11.87
CA ASN A 495 -5.62 -6.69 -10.85
C ASN A 495 -6.57 -6.20 -9.75
N TYR A 496 -6.47 -4.94 -9.35
CA TYR A 496 -7.42 -4.34 -8.40
C TYR A 496 -8.86 -4.33 -8.96
N MET A 497 -9.03 -3.92 -10.22
CA MET A 497 -10.34 -3.93 -10.87
C MET A 497 -10.89 -5.34 -11.04
N ALA A 498 -10.05 -6.33 -11.37
CA ALA A 498 -10.46 -7.72 -11.53
C ALA A 498 -11.08 -8.31 -10.25
N LEU A 499 -10.58 -7.95 -9.06
CA LEU A 499 -11.14 -8.38 -7.77
C LEU A 499 -12.61 -7.97 -7.57
N HIS A 500 -13.11 -6.98 -8.31
CA HIS A 500 -14.46 -6.43 -8.16
C HIS A 500 -15.51 -7.04 -9.09
N GLY A 501 -15.18 -8.05 -9.91
CA GLY A 501 -16.18 -8.75 -10.73
C GLY A 501 -16.93 -7.84 -11.70
N GLY A 502 -18.15 -8.22 -12.11
CA GLY A 502 -19.13 -7.34 -12.75
C GLY A 502 -18.62 -6.42 -13.88
N ASN A 503 -17.89 -6.96 -14.86
CA ASN A 503 -17.25 -6.22 -15.96
C ASN A 503 -16.17 -5.21 -15.53
N ALA A 504 -15.72 -5.15 -14.28
CA ALA A 504 -14.73 -4.18 -13.81
C ALA A 504 -13.40 -4.31 -14.57
N GLN A 505 -12.94 -5.52 -14.87
CA GLN A 505 -11.80 -5.74 -15.77
C GLN A 505 -12.08 -5.22 -17.20
N ALA A 506 -13.29 -5.44 -17.72
CA ALA A 506 -13.70 -4.91 -19.03
C ALA A 506 -13.86 -3.37 -19.03
N GLN A 507 -14.07 -2.76 -17.86
CA GLN A 507 -14.09 -1.32 -17.68
C GLN A 507 -12.69 -0.70 -17.57
N PHE A 508 -11.62 -1.51 -17.48
CA PHE A 508 -10.26 -1.01 -17.41
C PHE A 508 -9.96 -0.04 -18.56
N GLU A 509 -10.25 -0.42 -19.80
CA GLU A 509 -10.04 0.44 -20.97
C GLU A 509 -10.90 1.72 -20.89
N THR A 510 -12.15 1.60 -20.41
CA THR A 510 -13.06 2.74 -20.22
C THR A 510 -12.55 3.72 -19.15
N ALA A 511 -11.90 3.23 -18.09
CA ALA A 511 -11.34 4.07 -17.04
C ALA A 511 -10.26 5.02 -17.59
N PHE A 512 -9.47 4.58 -18.57
CA PHE A 512 -8.52 5.43 -19.30
C PHE A 512 -9.21 6.32 -20.32
N SER A 513 -10.05 5.75 -21.19
CA SER A 513 -10.65 6.50 -22.31
C SER A 513 -11.58 7.63 -21.85
N SER A 514 -12.29 7.45 -20.73
CA SER A 514 -13.13 8.48 -20.12
C SER A 514 -12.37 9.72 -19.65
N ARG A 515 -11.05 9.60 -19.42
CA ARG A 515 -10.13 10.71 -19.11
C ARG A 515 -9.33 11.18 -20.32
N GLY A 516 -9.62 10.68 -21.51
CA GLY A 516 -8.84 10.97 -22.72
C GLY A 516 -7.45 10.33 -22.71
N LEU A 517 -7.25 9.29 -21.90
CA LEU A 517 -5.99 8.55 -21.79
C LEU A 517 -6.07 7.21 -22.54
N SER A 518 -4.91 6.57 -22.71
CA SER A 518 -4.78 5.21 -23.24
C SER A 518 -3.91 4.37 -22.31
N HIS A 519 -4.13 3.06 -22.29
CA HIS A 519 -3.28 2.12 -21.55
C HIS A 519 -2.34 1.36 -22.50
N GLY A 520 -1.25 0.80 -21.94
CA GLY A 520 -0.22 0.09 -22.69
C GLY A 520 -0.17 -1.42 -22.44
N LEU A 521 -1.18 -1.99 -21.76
CA LEU A 521 -1.21 -3.43 -21.43
C LEU A 521 -1.55 -4.37 -22.61
N GLY A 522 -1.87 -3.83 -23.79
CA GLY A 522 -2.25 -4.62 -24.97
C GLY A 522 -3.73 -4.96 -25.02
N SER A 523 -4.09 -6.03 -25.75
CA SER A 523 -5.47 -6.45 -25.97
C SER A 523 -6.10 -7.12 -24.74
N ALA A 524 -7.42 -7.31 -24.76
CA ALA A 524 -8.15 -8.02 -23.70
C ALA A 524 -7.53 -9.38 -23.34
N GLY A 525 -7.16 -10.19 -24.35
CA GLY A 525 -6.52 -11.48 -24.11
C GLY A 525 -5.14 -11.39 -23.43
N ILE A 526 -4.40 -10.30 -23.62
CA ILE A 526 -3.17 -10.04 -22.86
C ILE A 526 -3.50 -9.64 -21.43
N MET A 527 -4.52 -8.80 -21.22
CA MET A 527 -4.96 -8.42 -19.88
C MET A 527 -5.45 -9.63 -19.07
N ASP A 528 -6.11 -10.60 -19.70
CA ASP A 528 -6.50 -11.85 -19.05
C ASP A 528 -5.27 -12.60 -18.50
N ARG A 529 -4.17 -12.64 -19.27
CA ARG A 529 -2.89 -13.24 -18.85
C ARG A 529 -2.14 -12.45 -17.77
N LEU A 530 -2.50 -11.19 -17.55
CA LEU A 530 -1.90 -10.31 -16.53
C LEU A 530 -2.76 -10.22 -15.26
N THR A 531 -3.88 -10.94 -15.21
CA THR A 531 -4.81 -10.92 -14.07
C THR A 531 -4.58 -12.15 -13.20
N ALA A 532 -4.29 -11.95 -11.91
CA ALA A 532 -3.92 -13.03 -11.01
C ALA A 532 -5.13 -13.79 -10.45
N PHE A 533 -6.17 -13.09 -10.04
CA PHE A 533 -7.26 -13.66 -9.23
C PHE A 533 -8.62 -13.57 -9.91
N GLU A 534 -9.47 -14.54 -9.58
CA GLU A 534 -10.91 -14.43 -9.76
C GLU A 534 -11.49 -13.30 -8.88
N PRO A 535 -12.66 -12.73 -9.25
CA PRO A 535 -13.35 -11.75 -8.42
C PRO A 535 -13.64 -12.24 -7.01
N ILE A 536 -13.50 -11.36 -6.01
CA ILE A 536 -13.85 -11.64 -4.61
C ILE A 536 -15.06 -10.84 -4.12
N VAL A 537 -15.47 -9.81 -4.87
CA VAL A 537 -16.71 -9.05 -4.66
C VAL A 537 -17.42 -8.79 -6.00
N ASN A 538 -18.68 -8.33 -5.96
CA ASN A 538 -19.44 -7.92 -7.14
C ASN A 538 -19.70 -6.40 -7.11
N GLY A 539 -18.75 -5.65 -7.63
CA GLY A 539 -18.75 -4.19 -7.73
C GLY A 539 -18.29 -3.50 -6.45
N THR A 540 -18.89 -3.84 -5.31
CA THR A 540 -18.63 -3.26 -3.99
C THR A 540 -18.63 -4.33 -2.90
N ILE A 541 -18.00 -4.04 -1.76
CA ILE A 541 -18.14 -4.79 -0.51
C ILE A 541 -19.54 -4.47 0.03
N VAL A 542 -20.41 -5.47 0.13
CA VAL A 542 -21.78 -5.31 0.66
C VAL A 542 -21.78 -5.41 2.18
#